data_AF-L8J9Y3-F1
#
_entry.id   AF-L8J9Y3-F1
#
_cell.length_a   1.000
_cell.length_b   1.000
_cell.length_c   1.000
_cell.angle_alpha   90.00
_cell.angle_beta   90.00
_cell.angle_gamma   90.00
#
_symmetry.space_group_name_H-M   'P 1'
#
loop_
_entity.id
_entity.type
_entity.pdbx_description
1 polymer ?
#
loop_
_entity_poly.entity_id
_entity_poly.type
_entity_poly.pdbx_seq_one_letter_code
_entity_poly.pdbx_strand_id
1 'polypeptide(L)'
;MAGNTTTEQSHDLKVCRDEVLAVLMVRGGQYHLRKTANYDICFVGLDAYDKFKDRFKKPIVVVTESPHIEEFIVHGVRDILTGEHVYARPVNGATGRNIRDYLAGLLFREQISLEDGNYPVIVINALHEQCSLGVKDTCVHRTKNFLRLWADRKVFLEQRLSAIEPLLVINACTVGDFYTENGSSAYSSGNRNTFEQHFIDVVQQQTGLSIAESSQNITEPCIGASGSIDLAGLTMFVIEKVYDGRTLIAKTTHPAAWSRKQPSFQKRRNRVVLFTRQS
;
A
#
# COMPACT_ATOMS: atom_id res chain seq x y z
N MET A 1 32.85 -34.34 -7.42
CA MET A 1 32.48 -33.00 -6.93
C MET A 1 31.00 -32.82 -7.23
N ALA A 2 30.16 -33.07 -6.23
CA ALA A 2 28.72 -32.95 -6.36
C ALA A 2 28.33 -31.48 -6.22
N GLY A 3 27.76 -30.90 -7.28
CA GLY A 3 27.19 -29.56 -7.25
C GLY A 3 25.94 -29.55 -6.39
N ASN A 4 25.97 -28.79 -5.30
CA ASN A 4 24.79 -28.44 -4.52
C ASN A 4 23.97 -27.42 -5.32
N THR A 5 22.95 -27.90 -6.03
CA THR A 5 21.83 -27.08 -6.46
C THR A 5 20.92 -26.86 -5.25
N THR A 6 21.11 -25.73 -4.56
CA THR A 6 20.13 -25.23 -3.60
C THR A 6 18.82 -24.97 -4.33
N THR A 7 17.86 -25.85 -4.10
CA THR A 7 16.47 -25.72 -4.46
C THR A 7 15.91 -24.53 -3.69
N GLU A 8 15.70 -23.39 -4.35
CA GLU A 8 14.91 -22.30 -3.77
C GLU A 8 13.50 -22.83 -3.50
N GLN A 9 13.20 -23.10 -2.23
CA GLN A 9 11.85 -23.41 -1.80
C GLN A 9 10.97 -22.20 -2.12
N SER A 10 10.04 -22.36 -3.05
CA SER A 10 8.94 -21.43 -3.26
C SER A 10 8.03 -21.49 -2.04
N HIS A 11 8.37 -20.74 -0.99
CA HIS A 11 7.43 -20.51 0.10
C HIS A 11 6.25 -19.74 -0.46
N ASP A 12 5.09 -20.39 -0.55
CA ASP A 12 3.82 -19.72 -0.83
C ASP A 12 3.61 -18.62 0.23
N LEU A 13 3.75 -17.38 -0.19
CA LEU A 13 3.57 -16.23 0.68
C LEU A 13 2.11 -16.16 1.10
N LYS A 14 1.86 -15.96 2.40
CA LYS A 14 0.49 -15.73 2.89
C LYS A 14 -0.07 -14.47 2.23
N VAL A 15 -1.33 -14.54 1.79
CA VAL A 15 -2.01 -13.45 1.09
C VAL A 15 -3.09 -12.80 1.93
N CYS A 16 -3.26 -11.49 1.77
CA CYS A 16 -4.27 -10.69 2.45
C CYS A 16 -5.03 -9.84 1.44
N ARG A 17 -6.33 -10.14 1.27
CA ARG A 17 -7.25 -9.43 0.37
C ARG A 17 -7.52 -8.00 0.83
N ASP A 18 -8.09 -7.19 -0.06
CA ASP A 18 -8.54 -5.82 0.25
C ASP A 18 -9.88 -5.81 0.98
N GLU A 19 -10.14 -4.76 1.75
CA GLU A 19 -11.32 -4.70 2.61
C GLU A 19 -11.90 -3.30 2.72
N VAL A 20 -13.24 -3.22 2.78
CA VAL A 20 -13.96 -2.05 3.32
C VAL A 20 -13.79 -2.01 4.84
N LEU A 21 -12.80 -1.25 5.30
CA LEU A 21 -12.43 -1.16 6.72
C LEU A 21 -13.51 -0.47 7.56
N ALA A 22 -14.11 0.58 7.04
CA ALA A 22 -14.97 1.50 7.79
C ALA A 22 -15.86 2.32 6.85
N VAL A 23 -16.74 3.13 7.44
CA VAL A 23 -17.53 4.14 6.72
C VAL A 23 -17.32 5.49 7.38
N LEU A 24 -16.88 6.48 6.61
CA LEU A 24 -16.87 7.88 6.98
C LEU A 24 -18.28 8.46 6.76
N MET A 25 -18.88 8.97 7.83
CA MET A 25 -20.15 9.68 7.78
C MET A 25 -19.87 11.19 7.85
N VAL A 26 -20.46 11.92 6.90
CA VAL A 26 -20.42 13.39 6.86
C VAL A 26 -21.83 13.91 7.08
N ARG A 27 -22.05 14.72 8.12
CA ARG A 27 -23.35 15.33 8.45
C ARG A 27 -23.14 16.75 8.92
N GLY A 28 -23.74 17.73 8.26
CA GLY A 28 -23.60 19.15 8.62
C GLY A 28 -22.15 19.60 8.74
N GLY A 29 -21.26 19.08 7.88
CA GLY A 29 -19.82 19.37 7.92
C GLY A 29 -19.01 18.66 9.02
N GLN A 30 -19.61 17.78 9.82
CA GLN A 30 -18.92 16.96 10.81
C GLN A 30 -18.52 15.61 10.24
N TYR A 31 -17.32 15.13 10.61
CA TYR A 31 -16.69 13.94 10.06
C TYR A 31 -16.60 12.88 11.15
N HIS A 32 -17.28 11.74 10.96
CA HIS A 32 -17.28 10.64 11.91
C HIS A 32 -16.96 9.33 11.22
N LEU A 33 -15.87 8.69 11.61
CA LEU A 33 -15.56 7.36 11.12
C LEU A 33 -16.20 6.31 12.03
N ARG A 34 -16.91 5.34 11.44
CA ARG A 34 -17.46 4.19 12.17
C ARG A 34 -17.03 2.87 11.56
N LYS A 35 -16.86 1.85 12.41
CA LYS A 35 -16.79 0.45 11.96
C LYS A 35 -18.12 0.04 11.31
N THR A 36 -18.09 -0.96 10.44
CA THR A 36 -19.31 -1.64 9.98
C THR A 36 -19.95 -2.40 11.16
N ALA A 37 -21.28 -2.52 11.18
CA ALA A 37 -22.03 -3.03 12.34
C ALA A 37 -21.64 -4.47 12.77
N ASN A 38 -20.98 -5.23 11.89
CA ASN A 38 -20.48 -6.57 12.14
C ASN A 38 -18.99 -6.70 11.82
N TYR A 39 -18.22 -5.61 11.90
CA TYR A 39 -16.81 -5.61 11.50
C TYR A 39 -16.01 -6.75 12.13
N ASP A 40 -16.26 -7.08 13.40
CA ASP A 40 -15.47 -8.08 14.13
C ASP A 40 -15.77 -9.53 13.70
N ILE A 41 -16.87 -9.78 12.97
CA ILE A 41 -17.29 -11.13 12.52
C ILE A 41 -17.49 -11.25 11.00
N CYS A 42 -17.57 -10.13 10.28
CA CYS A 42 -17.79 -10.08 8.83
C CYS A 42 -16.61 -9.38 8.14
N PHE A 43 -16.10 -10.02 7.09
CA PHE A 43 -15.19 -9.45 6.11
C PHE A 43 -15.99 -8.90 4.93
N VAL A 44 -15.66 -7.68 4.50
CA VAL A 44 -16.30 -7.01 3.36
C VAL A 44 -15.25 -6.73 2.29
N GLY A 45 -15.11 -7.66 1.34
CA GLY A 45 -14.20 -7.52 0.21
C GLY A 45 -14.68 -6.51 -0.84
N LEU A 46 -13.86 -6.32 -1.89
CA LEU A 46 -14.21 -5.43 -3.01
C LEU A 46 -15.39 -5.93 -3.84
N ASP A 47 -15.58 -7.24 -3.91
CA ASP A 47 -16.73 -7.91 -4.52
C ASP A 47 -18.04 -7.59 -3.80
N ALA A 48 -18.03 -7.57 -2.46
CA ALA A 48 -19.15 -7.11 -1.66
C ALA A 48 -19.39 -5.61 -1.85
N TYR A 49 -18.32 -4.80 -1.83
CA TYR A 49 -18.43 -3.36 -2.11
C TYR A 49 -19.08 -3.10 -3.47
N ASP A 50 -18.63 -3.77 -4.54
CA ASP A 50 -19.12 -3.54 -5.89
C ASP A 50 -20.63 -3.79 -6.02
N LYS A 51 -21.16 -4.82 -5.35
CA LYS A 51 -22.60 -5.13 -5.31
C LYS A 51 -23.45 -4.05 -4.62
N PHE A 52 -22.88 -3.25 -3.73
CA PHE A 52 -23.62 -2.30 -2.90
C PHE A 52 -23.16 -0.84 -3.05
N LYS A 53 -22.22 -0.56 -3.95
CA LYS A 53 -21.56 0.76 -4.09
C LYS A 53 -22.54 1.90 -4.33
N ASP A 54 -23.65 1.65 -5.03
CA ASP A 54 -24.67 2.67 -5.36
C ASP A 54 -25.42 3.20 -4.12
N ARG A 55 -25.30 2.53 -2.96
CA ARG A 55 -25.87 2.98 -1.69
C ARG A 55 -24.99 3.98 -0.95
N PHE A 56 -23.81 4.26 -1.49
CA PHE A 56 -22.76 5.04 -0.85
C PHE A 56 -22.25 6.14 -1.78
N LYS A 57 -21.59 7.14 -1.21
CA LYS A 57 -20.77 8.10 -1.97
C LYS A 57 -19.47 7.41 -2.39
N LYS A 58 -18.79 7.99 -3.39
CA LYS A 58 -17.48 7.51 -3.88
C LYS A 58 -16.50 7.30 -2.72
N PRO A 59 -15.78 6.17 -2.66
CA PRO A 59 -15.02 5.78 -1.48
C PRO A 59 -13.75 6.61 -1.30
N ILE A 60 -13.18 6.53 -0.11
CA ILE A 60 -11.80 6.92 0.18
C ILE A 60 -10.96 5.65 0.18
N VAL A 61 -9.96 5.60 -0.69
CA VAL A 61 -9.05 4.46 -0.79
C VAL A 61 -7.75 4.78 -0.05
N VAL A 62 -7.32 3.88 0.83
CA VAL A 62 -6.03 3.97 1.54
C VAL A 62 -5.15 2.83 1.05
N VAL A 63 -4.02 3.18 0.43
CA VAL A 63 -3.06 2.20 -0.13
C VAL A 63 -1.87 2.01 0.82
N THR A 64 -1.71 0.81 1.36
CA THR A 64 -0.59 0.38 2.21
C THR A 64 0.35 -0.56 1.46
N GLU A 65 1.58 -0.79 1.93
CA GLU A 65 2.55 -1.55 1.14
C GLU A 65 2.20 -3.05 0.98
N SER A 66 2.19 -3.81 2.07
CA SER A 66 2.05 -5.26 2.12
C SER A 66 1.63 -5.67 3.53
N PRO A 67 0.87 -6.75 3.72
CA PRO A 67 0.51 -7.21 5.06
C PRO A 67 1.73 -7.64 5.89
N HIS A 68 1.59 -7.57 7.22
CA HIS A 68 2.57 -8.00 8.20
C HIS A 68 1.95 -9.03 9.16
N ILE A 69 2.49 -9.22 10.37
CA ILE A 69 2.12 -10.31 11.28
C ILE A 69 0.66 -10.16 11.75
N GLU A 70 0.24 -8.95 12.13
CA GLU A 70 -1.08 -8.70 12.75
C GLU A 70 -2.24 -8.94 11.77
N GLU A 71 -2.01 -8.77 10.46
CA GLU A 71 -2.99 -9.03 9.40
C GLU A 71 -3.46 -10.48 9.34
N PHE A 72 -2.66 -11.44 9.86
CA PHE A 72 -2.99 -12.87 9.85
C PHE A 72 -3.44 -13.39 11.23
N ILE A 73 -3.63 -12.51 12.21
CA ILE A 73 -4.19 -12.84 13.52
C ILE A 73 -5.70 -12.57 13.46
N VAL A 74 -6.42 -13.43 12.75
CA VAL A 74 -7.86 -13.29 12.48
C VAL A 74 -8.59 -14.57 12.87
N HIS A 75 -9.65 -14.43 13.68
CA HIS A 75 -10.46 -15.55 14.17
C HIS A 75 -11.95 -15.23 14.07
N GLY A 76 -12.76 -16.22 13.69
CA GLY A 76 -14.22 -16.10 13.68
C GLY A 76 -14.81 -15.17 12.62
N VAL A 77 -14.00 -14.67 11.69
CA VAL A 77 -14.46 -13.79 10.61
C VAL A 77 -14.92 -14.62 9.41
N ARG A 78 -16.06 -14.24 8.83
CA ARG A 78 -16.59 -14.82 7.60
C ARG A 78 -16.75 -13.77 6.51
N ASP A 79 -16.53 -14.18 5.27
CA ASP A 79 -16.84 -13.36 4.10
C ASP A 79 -18.35 -13.12 4.00
N ILE A 80 -18.77 -11.87 3.83
CA ILE A 80 -20.20 -11.51 3.84
C ILE A 80 -20.98 -12.09 2.65
N LEU A 81 -20.31 -12.37 1.53
CA LEU A 81 -20.96 -12.90 0.33
C LEU A 81 -20.93 -14.43 0.29
N THR A 82 -19.78 -15.03 0.59
CA THR A 82 -19.62 -16.50 0.46
C THR A 82 -19.90 -17.24 1.76
N GLY A 83 -19.83 -16.56 2.91
CA GLY A 83 -19.92 -17.17 4.24
C GLY A 83 -18.68 -17.97 4.63
N GLU A 84 -17.66 -18.04 3.78
CA GLU A 84 -16.41 -18.76 4.02
C GLU A 84 -15.57 -18.09 5.11
N HIS A 85 -14.75 -18.87 5.80
CA HIS A 85 -13.85 -18.34 6.81
C HIS A 85 -12.75 -17.49 6.19
N VAL A 86 -12.49 -16.33 6.81
CA VAL A 86 -11.41 -15.42 6.44
C VAL A 86 -10.33 -15.45 7.52
N TYR A 87 -9.09 -15.70 7.08
CA TYR A 87 -7.92 -15.86 7.97
C TYR A 87 -6.91 -14.71 7.86
N ALA A 88 -7.22 -13.68 7.07
CA ALA A 88 -6.39 -12.50 6.92
C ALA A 88 -7.23 -11.25 6.65
N ARG A 89 -6.86 -10.12 7.24
CA ARG A 89 -7.50 -8.82 7.04
C ARG A 89 -6.46 -7.72 6.95
N PRO A 90 -6.57 -6.79 5.99
CA PRO A 90 -5.58 -5.74 5.84
C PRO A 90 -5.65 -4.83 7.06
N VAL A 91 -4.50 -4.33 7.49
CA VAL A 91 -4.36 -3.39 8.61
C VAL A 91 -5.08 -3.81 9.90
N ASN A 92 -5.21 -5.11 10.17
CA ASN A 92 -5.90 -5.67 11.36
C ASN A 92 -5.26 -5.28 12.71
N GLY A 93 -4.13 -4.58 12.66
CA GLY A 93 -3.32 -4.17 13.79
C GLY A 93 -3.47 -2.70 14.22
N ALA A 94 -2.34 -2.16 14.71
CA ALA A 94 -2.23 -0.74 15.07
C ALA A 94 -2.54 0.19 13.89
N THR A 95 -2.16 -0.20 12.67
CA THR A 95 -2.41 0.56 11.44
C THR A 95 -3.91 0.83 11.24
N GLY A 96 -4.76 -0.19 11.32
CA GLY A 96 -6.21 -0.02 11.10
C GLY A 96 -6.91 0.68 12.26
N ARG A 97 -6.45 0.50 13.51
CA ARG A 97 -6.90 1.32 14.65
C ARG A 97 -6.62 2.80 14.38
N ASN A 98 -5.39 3.13 14.02
CA ASN A 98 -5.00 4.51 13.74
C ASN A 98 -5.74 5.10 12.53
N ILE A 99 -5.99 4.32 11.46
CA ILE A 99 -6.86 4.78 10.37
C ILE A 99 -8.24 5.18 10.93
N ARG A 100 -8.81 4.35 11.81
CA ARG A 100 -10.12 4.64 12.40
C ARG A 100 -10.14 5.88 13.28
N ASP A 101 -9.08 6.06 14.06
CA ASP A 101 -9.03 7.12 15.08
C ASP A 101 -8.66 8.49 14.48
N TYR A 102 -7.84 8.52 13.42
CA TYR A 102 -7.25 9.78 12.93
C TYR A 102 -7.65 10.19 11.51
N LEU A 103 -8.19 9.30 10.67
CA LEU A 103 -8.49 9.64 9.27
C LEU A 103 -9.49 10.79 9.15
N ALA A 104 -10.57 10.78 9.94
CA ALA A 104 -11.57 11.87 9.92
C ALA A 104 -10.93 13.23 10.26
N GLY A 105 -10.08 13.26 11.29
CA GLY A 105 -9.36 14.47 11.70
C GLY A 105 -8.32 14.93 10.67
N LEU A 106 -7.67 13.98 9.97
CA LEU A 106 -6.77 14.27 8.86
C LEU A 106 -7.54 14.98 7.73
N LEU A 107 -8.66 14.43 7.28
CA LEU A 107 -9.46 15.00 6.19
C LEU A 107 -9.98 16.40 6.53
N PHE A 108 -10.49 16.58 7.76
CA PHE A 108 -10.97 17.86 8.24
C PHE A 108 -9.84 18.92 8.24
N ARG A 109 -8.65 18.57 8.74
CA ARG A 109 -7.51 19.48 8.83
C ARG A 109 -6.96 19.88 7.47
N GLU A 110 -6.89 18.92 6.56
CA GLU A 110 -6.45 19.13 5.18
C GLU A 110 -7.54 19.81 4.33
N GLN A 111 -8.64 20.23 4.96
CA GLN A 111 -9.74 20.99 4.37
C GLN A 111 -10.36 20.29 3.16
N ILE A 112 -10.43 18.96 3.21
CA ILE A 112 -11.10 18.17 2.19
C ILE A 112 -12.61 18.36 2.37
N SER A 113 -13.22 19.17 1.50
CA SER A 113 -14.65 19.46 1.55
C SER A 113 -15.48 18.30 1.00
N LEU A 114 -16.29 17.69 1.86
CA LEU A 114 -17.19 16.58 1.53
C LEU A 114 -18.65 17.00 1.73
N GLU A 115 -19.51 16.55 0.82
CA GLU A 115 -20.95 16.63 0.99
C GLU A 115 -21.45 15.68 2.09
N ASP A 116 -22.65 15.93 2.59
CA ASP A 116 -23.31 14.99 3.49
C ASP A 116 -23.52 13.63 2.79
N GLY A 117 -23.12 12.57 3.48
CA GLY A 117 -23.15 11.24 2.89
C GLY A 117 -22.40 10.18 3.70
N ASN A 118 -22.34 8.98 3.13
CA ASN A 118 -21.62 7.84 3.69
C ASN A 118 -20.56 7.41 2.67
N TYR A 119 -19.29 7.52 3.05
CA TYR A 119 -18.13 7.26 2.20
C TYR A 119 -17.42 6.02 2.72
N PRO A 120 -17.40 4.89 1.97
CA PRO A 120 -16.66 3.71 2.37
C PRO A 120 -15.17 4.02 2.42
N VAL A 121 -14.48 3.51 3.43
CA VAL A 121 -13.02 3.56 3.53
C VAL A 121 -12.49 2.19 3.17
N ILE A 122 -11.86 2.10 2.01
CA ILE A 122 -11.32 0.88 1.45
C ILE A 122 -9.82 0.85 1.69
N VAL A 123 -9.31 -0.24 2.26
CA VAL A 123 -7.87 -0.46 2.40
C VAL A 123 -7.41 -1.45 1.36
N ILE A 124 -6.38 -1.06 0.62
CA ILE A 124 -5.78 -1.83 -0.46
C ILE A 124 -4.30 -1.98 -0.17
N ASN A 125 -3.80 -3.21 -0.09
CA ASN A 125 -2.36 -3.40 -0.06
C ASN A 125 -1.80 -3.32 -1.49
N ALA A 126 -0.64 -2.71 -1.68
CA ALA A 126 0.04 -2.66 -2.96
C ALA A 126 0.41 -4.08 -3.43
N LEU A 127 0.87 -4.92 -2.49
CA LEU A 127 1.00 -6.37 -2.65
C LEU A 127 0.12 -7.11 -1.63
N HIS A 128 -0.56 -8.16 -2.05
CA HIS A 128 -1.35 -9.00 -1.14
C HIS A 128 -0.45 -9.93 -0.31
N GLU A 129 0.76 -10.20 -0.78
CA GLU A 129 1.71 -11.13 -0.20
C GLU A 129 2.41 -10.56 1.06
N GLN A 130 2.53 -11.39 2.11
CA GLN A 130 3.27 -11.07 3.33
C GLN A 130 4.78 -11.05 3.08
N CYS A 131 5.28 -9.93 2.56
CA CYS A 131 6.69 -9.76 2.17
C CYS A 131 7.68 -9.89 3.34
N SER A 132 7.21 -9.70 4.58
CA SER A 132 8.00 -9.86 5.81
C SER A 132 8.24 -11.31 6.24
N LEU A 133 7.56 -12.30 5.63
CA LEU A 133 7.62 -13.71 6.04
C LEU A 133 7.26 -13.96 7.52
N GLY A 134 6.51 -13.04 8.14
CA GLY A 134 6.20 -13.10 9.57
C GLY A 134 7.37 -12.73 10.50
N VAL A 135 8.48 -12.22 9.97
CA VAL A 135 9.62 -11.74 10.76
C VAL A 135 9.36 -10.32 11.26
N LYS A 136 9.40 -10.12 12.59
CA LYS A 136 9.13 -8.81 13.24
C LYS A 136 10.04 -7.70 12.72
N ASP A 137 11.30 -8.04 12.47
CA ASP A 137 12.24 -7.11 11.87
C ASP A 137 12.00 -7.01 10.36
N THR A 138 11.36 -5.91 9.98
CA THR A 138 10.99 -5.69 8.58
C THR A 138 12.19 -5.41 7.67
N CYS A 139 13.36 -5.07 8.20
CA CYS A 139 14.57 -4.78 7.42
C CYS A 139 15.17 -6.04 6.78
N VAL A 140 14.84 -7.23 7.30
CA VAL A 140 15.42 -8.48 6.82
C VAL A 140 14.88 -8.87 5.44
N HIS A 141 13.55 -8.89 5.30
CA HIS A 141 12.91 -9.48 4.12
C HIS A 141 11.95 -8.55 3.39
N ARG A 142 11.22 -7.66 4.10
CA ARG A 142 10.03 -7.00 3.57
C ARG A 142 10.31 -6.23 2.29
N THR A 143 11.31 -5.34 2.31
CA THR A 143 11.61 -4.48 1.15
C THR A 143 12.16 -5.29 -0.02
N LYS A 144 13.05 -6.25 0.24
CA LYS A 144 13.64 -7.10 -0.81
C LYS A 144 12.57 -7.96 -1.50
N ASN A 145 11.72 -8.63 -0.72
CA ASN A 145 10.61 -9.43 -1.25
C ASN A 145 9.58 -8.58 -1.99
N PHE A 146 9.25 -7.38 -1.48
CA PHE A 146 8.37 -6.46 -2.18
C PHE A 146 8.93 -6.15 -3.57
N LEU A 147 10.19 -5.72 -3.66
CA LEU A 147 10.83 -5.35 -4.91
C LEU A 147 10.89 -6.52 -5.90
N ARG A 148 11.27 -7.71 -5.43
CA ARG A 148 11.31 -8.94 -6.24
C ARG A 148 9.95 -9.25 -6.89
N LEU A 149 8.85 -9.06 -6.17
CA LEU A 149 7.50 -9.33 -6.67
C LEU A 149 6.92 -8.16 -7.48
N TRP A 150 7.36 -6.93 -7.21
CA TRP A 150 6.70 -5.71 -7.69
C TRP A 150 6.67 -5.61 -9.21
N ALA A 151 7.74 -6.01 -9.90
CA ALA A 151 7.83 -5.95 -11.36
C ALA A 151 6.63 -6.64 -12.04
N ASP A 152 6.25 -7.80 -11.51
CA ASP A 152 5.18 -8.64 -12.05
C ASP A 152 3.81 -8.31 -11.44
N ARG A 153 3.79 -7.93 -10.15
CA ARG A 153 2.54 -7.77 -9.38
C ARG A 153 1.92 -6.37 -9.45
N LYS A 154 2.65 -5.34 -9.88
CA LYS A 154 2.11 -3.97 -10.00
C LYS A 154 0.85 -3.90 -10.89
N VAL A 155 0.77 -4.72 -11.93
CA VAL A 155 -0.39 -4.76 -12.85
C VAL A 155 -1.64 -5.24 -12.12
N PHE A 156 -1.48 -6.15 -11.15
CA PHE A 156 -2.59 -6.59 -10.31
C PHE A 156 -3.08 -5.47 -9.37
N LEU A 157 -2.19 -4.61 -8.86
CA LEU A 157 -2.62 -3.38 -8.17
C LEU A 157 -3.33 -2.42 -9.13
N GLU A 158 -2.78 -2.19 -10.33
CA GLU A 158 -3.39 -1.34 -11.36
C GLU A 158 -4.83 -1.75 -11.68
N GLN A 159 -5.07 -3.06 -11.85
CA GLN A 159 -6.40 -3.61 -12.10
C GLN A 159 -7.36 -3.37 -10.94
N ARG A 160 -6.95 -3.67 -9.71
CA ARG A 160 -7.80 -3.49 -8.51
C ARG A 160 -8.13 -2.02 -8.25
N LEU A 161 -7.17 -1.12 -8.47
CA LEU A 161 -7.41 0.31 -8.41
C LEU A 161 -8.37 0.74 -9.52
N SER A 162 -8.15 0.33 -10.77
CA SER A 162 -8.99 0.73 -11.90
C SER A 162 -10.46 0.29 -11.79
N ALA A 163 -10.75 -0.72 -10.97
CA ALA A 163 -12.11 -1.19 -10.67
C ALA A 163 -12.88 -0.28 -9.69
N ILE A 164 -12.22 0.70 -9.07
CA ILE A 164 -12.82 1.60 -8.08
C ILE A 164 -12.82 3.01 -8.65
N GLU A 165 -13.90 3.76 -8.42
CA GLU A 165 -13.96 5.20 -8.69
C GLU A 165 -13.92 5.99 -7.37
N PRO A 166 -12.74 6.24 -6.80
CA PRO A 166 -12.61 6.92 -5.52
C PRO A 166 -12.84 8.42 -5.63
N LEU A 167 -13.26 8.99 -4.51
CA LEU A 167 -13.21 10.43 -4.26
C LEU A 167 -11.78 10.90 -3.96
N LEU A 168 -11.05 10.08 -3.21
CA LEU A 168 -9.70 10.36 -2.73
C LEU A 168 -8.93 9.05 -2.63
N VAL A 169 -7.68 9.05 -3.11
CA VAL A 169 -6.73 7.96 -2.91
C VAL A 169 -5.55 8.45 -2.07
N ILE A 170 -5.30 7.79 -0.96
CA ILE A 170 -4.23 8.11 -0.02
C ILE A 170 -3.16 7.02 -0.09
N ASN A 171 -1.98 7.37 -0.59
CA ASN A 171 -0.81 6.53 -0.45
C ASN A 171 -0.27 6.64 1.00
N ALA A 172 -0.45 5.56 1.74
CA ALA A 172 -0.04 5.40 3.13
C ALA A 172 1.20 4.50 3.27
N CYS A 173 1.86 4.13 2.19
CA CYS A 173 3.02 3.22 2.21
C CYS A 173 4.22 3.80 2.98
N THR A 174 5.01 2.92 3.60
CA THR A 174 6.31 3.29 4.15
C THR A 174 7.35 3.57 3.05
N VAL A 175 8.51 4.11 3.42
CA VAL A 175 9.67 4.24 2.52
C VAL A 175 10.27 2.86 2.16
N GLY A 176 10.05 1.85 2.99
CA GLY A 176 10.82 0.60 2.93
C GLY A 176 12.21 0.81 3.53
N ASP A 177 12.64 -0.16 4.32
CA ASP A 177 13.97 -0.17 4.93
C ASP A 177 14.57 -1.57 4.80
N PHE A 178 15.89 -1.64 4.84
CA PHE A 178 16.64 -2.87 4.68
C PHE A 178 18.05 -2.70 5.23
N TYR A 179 18.69 -3.83 5.56
CA TYR A 179 20.10 -3.82 5.94
C TYR A 179 21.00 -3.66 4.72
N THR A 180 21.91 -2.69 4.81
CA THR A 180 23.04 -2.52 3.90
C THR A 180 24.12 -3.57 4.18
N GLU A 181 25.16 -3.65 3.35
CA GLU A 181 26.24 -4.64 3.47
C GLU A 181 26.97 -4.58 4.82
N ASN A 182 27.04 -3.41 5.44
CA ASN A 182 27.66 -3.23 6.76
C ASN A 182 26.71 -3.57 7.94
N GLY A 183 25.49 -4.05 7.66
CA GLY A 183 24.49 -4.42 8.67
C GLY A 183 23.68 -3.26 9.24
N SER A 184 23.87 -2.02 8.77
CA SER A 184 23.07 -0.87 9.21
C SER A 184 21.79 -0.69 8.38
N SER A 185 20.75 -0.13 9.00
CA SER A 185 19.50 0.27 8.32
C SER A 185 19.82 1.31 7.24
N ALA A 186 19.41 1.05 6.00
CA ALA A 186 19.61 1.95 4.87
C ALA A 186 18.93 3.32 5.10
N TYR A 187 17.78 3.33 5.77
CA TYR A 187 17.09 4.57 6.12
C TYR A 187 17.86 5.40 7.14
N SER A 188 18.61 4.75 8.04
CA SER A 188 19.33 5.40 9.14
C SER A 188 20.81 5.66 8.83
N SER A 189 21.36 5.09 7.75
CA SER A 189 22.80 5.11 7.44
C SER A 189 23.30 6.42 6.83
N GLY A 190 22.41 7.37 6.49
CA GLY A 190 22.81 8.62 5.87
C GLY A 190 21.67 9.58 5.56
N ASN A 191 21.90 10.45 4.57
CA ASN A 191 20.89 11.38 4.10
C ASN A 191 19.97 10.73 3.05
N ARG A 192 18.95 11.49 2.60
CA ARG A 192 17.99 10.99 1.62
C ARG A 192 18.63 10.50 0.32
N ASN A 193 19.67 11.15 -0.19
CA ASN A 193 20.33 10.75 -1.42
C ASN A 193 21.09 9.42 -1.24
N THR A 194 21.68 9.22 -0.05
CA THR A 194 22.36 7.96 0.31
C THR A 194 21.36 6.81 0.33
N PHE A 195 20.20 7.02 0.95
CA PHE A 195 19.12 6.04 0.94
C PHE A 195 18.65 5.73 -0.49
N GLU A 196 18.44 6.75 -1.34
CA GLU A 196 17.99 6.53 -2.72
C GLU A 196 18.99 5.71 -3.52
N GLN A 197 20.31 5.94 -3.34
CA GLN A 197 21.33 5.12 -3.99
C GLN A 197 21.24 3.65 -3.53
N HIS A 198 21.20 3.40 -2.23
CA HIS A 198 21.02 2.05 -1.70
C HIS A 198 19.71 1.41 -2.21
N PHE A 199 18.65 2.20 -2.35
CA PHE A 199 17.37 1.73 -2.86
C PHE A 199 17.47 1.33 -4.33
N ILE A 200 18.18 2.10 -5.15
CA ILE A 200 18.45 1.77 -6.55
C ILE A 200 19.25 0.48 -6.64
N ASP A 201 20.30 0.35 -5.83
CA ASP A 201 21.16 -0.84 -5.81
C ASP A 201 20.34 -2.09 -5.47
N VAL A 202 19.47 -2.03 -4.46
CA VAL A 202 18.61 -3.17 -4.10
C VAL A 202 17.54 -3.45 -5.17
N VAL A 203 17.00 -2.43 -5.84
CA VAL A 203 16.10 -2.64 -7.00
C VAL A 203 16.84 -3.45 -8.08
N GLN A 204 18.06 -3.04 -8.44
CA GLN A 204 18.86 -3.75 -9.43
C GLN A 204 19.17 -5.18 -9.00
N GLN A 205 19.55 -5.40 -7.74
CA GLN A 205 19.82 -6.73 -7.21
C GLN A 205 18.59 -7.65 -7.21
N GLN A 206 17.41 -7.13 -6.88
CA GLN A 206 16.19 -7.95 -6.75
C GLN A 206 15.45 -8.15 -8.08
N THR A 207 15.65 -7.28 -9.06
CA THR A 207 14.85 -7.26 -10.31
C THR A 207 15.66 -7.29 -11.60
N GLY A 208 16.96 -6.99 -11.53
CA GLY A 208 17.81 -6.76 -12.70
C GLY A 208 17.52 -5.45 -13.43
N LEU A 209 16.70 -4.55 -12.87
CA LEU A 209 16.33 -3.27 -13.48
C LEU A 209 17.26 -2.14 -13.00
N SER A 210 17.62 -1.25 -13.91
CA SER A 210 18.43 -0.05 -13.66
C SER A 210 17.66 1.21 -14.04
N ILE A 211 18.06 2.38 -13.56
CA ILE A 211 17.43 3.64 -13.98
C ILE A 211 17.59 3.83 -15.49
N ALA A 212 16.50 4.18 -16.16
CA ALA A 212 16.50 4.47 -17.58
C ALA A 212 17.25 5.79 -17.87
N GLU A 213 18.19 5.75 -18.82
CA GLU A 213 18.96 6.92 -19.24
C GLU A 213 18.13 7.91 -20.10
N SER A 214 17.07 7.42 -20.75
CA SER A 214 16.14 8.23 -21.55
C SER A 214 14.74 7.64 -21.49
N SER A 215 13.73 8.52 -21.38
CA SER A 215 12.31 8.15 -21.40
C SER A 215 11.77 7.83 -22.79
N GLN A 216 12.54 8.08 -23.86
CA GLN A 216 12.01 8.13 -25.22
C GLN A 216 11.85 6.77 -25.92
N ASN A 217 12.33 5.64 -25.37
CA ASN A 217 12.29 4.33 -26.06
C ASN A 217 12.02 3.14 -25.11
N ILE A 218 11.04 3.25 -24.20
CA ILE A 218 10.75 2.16 -23.24
C ILE A 218 9.62 1.27 -23.78
N THR A 219 9.95 0.04 -24.18
CA THR A 219 9.05 -0.90 -24.88
C THR A 219 8.59 -2.13 -24.05
N GLU A 220 8.79 -2.14 -22.72
CA GLU A 220 8.41 -3.16 -21.70
C GLU A 220 9.58 -3.97 -21.09
N PRO A 221 9.49 -4.48 -19.83
CA PRO A 221 8.72 -4.01 -18.68
C PRO A 221 9.55 -3.06 -17.80
N CYS A 222 8.91 -1.97 -17.36
CA CYS A 222 9.49 -0.98 -16.46
C CYS A 222 8.75 -0.95 -15.12
N ILE A 223 9.45 -0.65 -14.02
CA ILE A 223 8.82 -0.13 -12.80
C ILE A 223 9.10 1.36 -12.74
N GLY A 224 8.12 2.15 -12.27
CA GLY A 224 8.29 3.59 -12.10
C GLY A 224 8.17 3.97 -10.63
N ALA A 225 8.81 5.06 -10.25
CA ALA A 225 8.69 5.71 -8.95
C ALA A 225 8.31 7.18 -9.16
N SER A 226 7.29 7.65 -8.45
CA SER A 226 6.84 9.05 -8.49
C SER A 226 7.04 9.75 -7.15
N GLY A 227 7.55 10.97 -7.20
CA GLY A 227 7.86 11.84 -6.06
C GLY A 227 9.13 11.46 -5.28
N SER A 228 9.36 10.17 -5.05
CA SER A 228 10.45 9.61 -4.25
C SER A 228 10.96 8.28 -4.82
N ILE A 229 12.26 8.00 -4.73
CA ILE A 229 12.81 6.67 -5.05
C ILE A 229 12.75 5.79 -3.79
N ASP A 230 11.57 5.21 -3.52
CA ASP A 230 11.31 4.33 -2.38
C ASP A 230 10.01 3.52 -2.59
N LEU A 231 9.63 2.64 -1.64
CA LEU A 231 8.41 1.81 -1.79
C LEU A 231 7.14 2.66 -1.98
N ALA A 232 7.05 3.79 -1.27
CA ALA A 232 5.93 4.69 -1.41
C ALA A 232 5.89 5.33 -2.79
N GLY A 233 7.04 5.73 -3.34
CA GLY A 233 7.12 6.30 -4.67
C GLY A 233 6.82 5.29 -5.78
N LEU A 234 7.26 4.05 -5.63
CA LEU A 234 6.89 2.95 -6.53
C LEU A 234 5.36 2.76 -6.58
N THR A 235 4.72 2.76 -5.42
CA THR A 235 3.26 2.64 -5.32
C THR A 235 2.57 3.90 -5.83
N MET A 236 3.13 5.09 -5.58
CA MET A 236 2.58 6.36 -6.06
C MET A 236 2.53 6.42 -7.58
N PHE A 237 3.58 5.92 -8.25
CA PHE A 237 3.60 5.87 -9.71
C PHE A 237 2.43 5.08 -10.29
N VAL A 238 2.09 3.94 -9.70
CA VAL A 238 0.93 3.14 -10.10
C VAL A 238 -0.38 3.88 -9.82
N ILE A 239 -0.52 4.49 -8.65
CA ILE A 239 -1.71 5.26 -8.28
C ILE A 239 -1.94 6.42 -9.27
N GLU A 240 -0.90 7.16 -9.62
CA GLU A 240 -0.97 8.27 -10.57
C GLU A 240 -1.27 7.77 -11.98
N LYS A 241 -0.60 6.70 -12.45
CA LYS A 241 -0.94 6.07 -13.74
C LYS A 241 -2.42 5.71 -13.83
N VAL A 242 -3.03 5.25 -12.73
CA VAL A 242 -4.45 4.88 -12.70
C VAL A 242 -5.35 6.10 -12.53
N TYR A 243 -5.01 7.13 -11.74
CA TYR A 243 -5.99 8.16 -11.36
C TYR A 243 -5.65 9.59 -11.76
N ASP A 244 -4.51 9.83 -12.41
CA ASP A 244 -4.08 11.18 -12.77
C ASP A 244 -5.15 11.92 -13.57
N GLY A 245 -5.37 13.19 -13.21
CA GLY A 245 -6.44 14.04 -13.75
C GLY A 245 -7.89 13.65 -13.40
N ARG A 246 -8.14 12.53 -12.70
CA ARG A 246 -9.50 12.00 -12.44
C ARG A 246 -9.92 12.02 -10.97
N THR A 247 -8.98 11.82 -10.06
CA THR A 247 -9.27 11.73 -8.61
C THR A 247 -8.25 12.53 -7.82
N LEU A 248 -8.64 13.03 -6.64
CA LEU A 248 -7.68 13.61 -5.71
C LEU A 248 -6.75 12.51 -5.18
N ILE A 249 -5.43 12.72 -5.32
CA ILE A 249 -4.44 11.77 -4.84
C ILE A 249 -3.58 12.46 -3.77
N ALA A 250 -3.38 11.80 -2.63
CA ALA A 250 -2.60 12.31 -1.52
C ALA A 250 -1.53 11.29 -1.07
N LYS A 251 -0.45 11.79 -0.48
CA LYS A 251 0.56 10.99 0.22
C LYS A 251 0.51 11.35 1.70
N THR A 252 0.63 10.36 2.57
CA THR A 252 0.78 10.60 4.02
C THR A 252 1.81 9.66 4.64
N THR A 253 2.22 9.96 5.87
CA THR A 253 3.02 9.05 6.70
C THR A 253 2.24 7.77 6.98
N HIS A 254 2.92 6.64 7.15
CA HIS A 254 2.25 5.36 7.40
C HIS A 254 1.38 5.40 8.68
N PRO A 255 0.14 4.87 8.68
CA PRO A 255 -0.80 5.00 9.79
C PRO A 255 -0.31 4.43 11.12
N ALA A 256 0.58 3.45 11.11
CA ALA A 256 1.22 2.96 12.35
C ALA A 256 1.93 4.07 13.17
N ALA A 257 2.31 5.19 12.55
CA ALA A 257 2.95 6.32 13.21
C ALA A 257 1.97 7.40 13.71
N TRP A 258 0.69 7.36 13.31
CA TRP A 258 -0.25 8.48 13.52
C TRP A 258 -0.55 8.80 14.99
N SER A 259 -0.42 7.81 15.87
CA SER A 259 -0.58 8.01 17.32
C SER A 259 0.56 8.77 17.97
N ARG A 260 1.74 8.81 17.34
CA ARG A 260 2.95 9.50 17.85
C ARG A 260 3.25 10.77 17.08
N LYS A 261 2.86 10.82 15.81
CA LYS A 261 3.06 11.94 14.91
C LYS A 261 1.74 12.23 14.21
N GLN A 262 1.20 13.41 14.43
CA GLN A 262 -0.04 13.82 13.77
C GLN A 262 0.07 13.63 12.25
N PRO A 263 -0.92 12.96 11.62
CA PRO A 263 -0.90 12.79 10.18
C PRO A 263 -1.13 14.11 9.47
N SER A 264 -0.51 14.23 8.30
CA SER A 264 -0.76 15.30 7.33
C SER A 264 -0.56 14.78 5.91
N PHE A 265 -1.07 15.51 4.93
CA PHE A 265 -0.73 15.27 3.55
C PHE A 265 0.63 15.87 3.22
N GLN A 266 1.42 15.11 2.45
CA GLN A 266 2.75 15.50 2.04
C GLN A 266 2.68 16.21 0.69
N LYS A 267 3.48 17.27 0.54
CA LYS A 267 3.63 17.96 -0.74
C LYS A 267 4.15 16.97 -1.79
N ARG A 268 3.44 16.89 -2.92
CA ARG A 268 3.85 16.12 -4.09
C ARG A 268 5.08 16.76 -4.72
N ARG A 269 6.04 15.93 -5.13
CA ARG A 269 7.17 16.35 -5.96
C ARG A 269 6.92 15.86 -7.37
N ASN A 270 7.07 16.73 -8.36
CA ASN A 270 6.95 16.37 -9.77
C ASN A 270 8.26 15.74 -10.25
N ARG A 271 8.55 14.52 -9.77
CA ARG A 271 9.71 13.73 -10.16
C ARG A 271 9.24 12.32 -10.49
N VAL A 272 9.52 11.86 -11.71
CA VAL A 272 9.27 10.49 -12.14
C VAL A 272 10.61 9.85 -12.48
N VAL A 273 10.85 8.64 -11.97
CA VAL A 273 12.02 7.83 -12.26
C VAL A 273 11.54 6.49 -12.79
N LEU A 274 12.08 6.05 -13.92
CA LEU A 274 11.75 4.78 -14.54
C LEU A 274 12.93 3.84 -14.42
N PHE A 275 12.66 2.58 -14.12
CA PHE A 275 13.62 1.49 -14.08
C PHE A 275 13.33 0.52 -15.22
N THR A 276 14.34 0.17 -16.01
CA THR A 276 14.23 -0.69 -17.19
C THR A 276 15.33 -1.75 -17.18
N ARG A 277 15.14 -2.83 -17.93
CA ARG A 277 16.26 -3.74 -18.23
C ARG A 277 17.27 -3.00 -19.08
N GLN A 278 18.55 -3.16 -18.78
CA GLN A 278 19.60 -2.70 -19.68
C GLN A 278 19.57 -3.60 -20.93
N SER A 279 19.54 -2.97 -22.10
CA SER A 279 19.62 -3.62 -23.42
C SER A 279 21.04 -4.12 -23.70
#